data_AF-R7QU77-F1
#
_entry.id   AF-R7QU77-F1
#
_cell.length_a   1.000
_cell.length_b   1.000
_cell.length_c   1.000
_cell.angle_alpha   90.00
_cell.angle_beta   90.00
_cell.angle_gamma   90.00
#
_symmetry.space_group_name_H-M   'P 1'
#
loop_
_entity.id
_entity.type
_entity.pdbx_description
1 polymer ?
#
loop_
_entity_poly.entity_id
_entity_poly.type
_entity_poly.pdbx_seq_one_letter_code
_entity_poly.pdbx_strand_id
1 'polypeptide(L)'
;MGKLFTSESVTEGHPDKIADQVSDAILDALLKEDPDARVAAETTVATGLALVVGEISTRAYVDISKVVRDTIREIGYDRSAGGFDADSIAVLTSIDEQSADIALGVDQAYESKQEGVTEDFGTGAGGHYLWIRDQ
;
A
#
# COMPACT_ATOMS: atom_id res chain seq x y z
N MET A 1 8.90 -35.82 -23.23
CA MET A 1 7.57 -35.21 -23.42
C MET A 1 7.69 -33.74 -23.07
N GLY A 2 7.47 -32.81 -24.01
CA GLY A 2 7.50 -31.37 -23.70
C GLY A 2 6.27 -30.96 -22.91
N LYS A 3 6.45 -30.20 -21.82
CA LYS A 3 5.35 -29.64 -21.03
C LYS A 3 4.89 -28.33 -21.68
N LEU A 4 3.57 -28.14 -21.81
CA LEU A 4 3.00 -26.84 -22.13
C LEU A 4 2.91 -26.00 -20.85
N PHE A 5 3.34 -24.74 -20.94
CA PHE A 5 3.26 -23.74 -19.87
C PHE A 5 2.63 -22.48 -20.45
N THR A 6 1.74 -21.86 -19.69
CA THR A 6 1.05 -20.62 -20.05
C THR A 6 1.13 -19.63 -18.89
N SER A 7 1.22 -18.35 -19.25
CA SER A 7 1.23 -17.21 -18.33
C SER A 7 0.44 -16.08 -18.98
N GLU A 8 -0.17 -15.23 -18.16
CA GLU A 8 -0.92 -14.04 -18.57
C GLU A 8 -0.38 -12.79 -17.87
N SER A 9 -0.77 -11.63 -18.39
CA SER A 9 -0.45 -10.32 -17.84
C SER A 9 -1.60 -9.37 -18.18
N VAL A 10 -1.75 -8.32 -17.39
CA VAL A 10 -2.76 -7.28 -17.57
C VAL A 10 -2.08 -5.92 -17.67
N THR A 11 -2.77 -4.95 -18.27
CA THR A 11 -2.24 -3.59 -18.42
C THR A 11 -2.28 -2.82 -17.10
N GLU A 12 -1.57 -1.71 -17.03
CA GLU A 12 -1.64 -0.76 -15.92
C GLU A 12 -3.05 -0.21 -15.64
N GLY A 13 -3.92 -0.19 -16.66
CA GLY A 13 -5.32 0.21 -16.53
C GLY A 13 -6.26 -0.92 -16.09
N HIS A 14 -5.76 -2.13 -15.81
CA HIS A 14 -6.58 -3.15 -15.18
C HIS A 14 -6.97 -2.72 -13.76
N PRO A 15 -8.22 -2.84 -13.31
CA PRO A 15 -8.66 -2.37 -11.99
C PRO A 15 -7.76 -2.82 -10.84
N ASP A 16 -7.36 -4.09 -10.83
CA ASP A 16 -6.42 -4.60 -9.81
C ASP A 16 -5.06 -3.88 -9.86
N LYS A 17 -4.53 -3.60 -11.06
CA LYS A 17 -3.27 -2.86 -11.20
C LYS A 17 -3.40 -1.39 -10.86
N ILE A 18 -4.58 -0.79 -11.05
CA ILE A 18 -4.84 0.58 -10.58
C ILE A 18 -4.81 0.61 -9.05
N ALA A 19 -5.43 -0.36 -8.39
CA ALA A 19 -5.40 -0.47 -6.94
C ALA A 19 -3.96 -0.60 -6.41
N ASP A 20 -3.16 -1.51 -7.00
CA ASP A 20 -1.74 -1.67 -6.67
C ASP A 20 -0.99 -0.33 -6.79
N GLN A 21 -1.09 0.34 -7.94
CA GLN A 21 -0.39 1.61 -8.20
C GLN A 21 -0.81 2.74 -7.26
N VAL A 22 -2.09 2.80 -6.88
CA VAL A 22 -2.58 3.81 -5.92
C VAL A 22 -2.02 3.54 -4.52
N SER A 23 -2.00 2.28 -4.09
CA SER A 23 -1.40 1.88 -2.82
C SER A 23 0.09 2.22 -2.76
N ASP A 24 0.83 1.92 -3.83
CA ASP A 24 2.27 2.24 -3.93
C ASP A 24 2.52 3.75 -3.99
N ALA A 25 1.69 4.51 -4.72
CA ALA A 25 1.85 5.96 -4.78
C ALA A 25 1.63 6.64 -3.41
N ILE A 26 0.76 6.08 -2.56
CA ILE A 26 0.57 6.54 -1.18
C ILE A 26 1.80 6.20 -0.33
N LEU A 27 2.33 4.97 -0.45
CA LEU A 27 3.57 4.55 0.20
C LEU A 27 4.73 5.49 -0.17
N ASP A 28 4.94 5.74 -1.46
CA ASP A 28 5.99 6.61 -1.98
C ASP A 28 5.87 8.04 -1.47
N ALA A 29 4.66 8.60 -1.50
CA ALA A 29 4.41 9.95 -1.00
C ALA A 29 4.75 10.09 0.48
N LEU A 30 4.44 9.07 1.29
CA LEU A 30 4.74 9.03 2.72
C LEU A 30 6.23 8.82 2.99
N LEU A 31 6.87 7.84 2.35
CA LEU A 31 8.30 7.54 2.54
C LEU A 31 9.20 8.69 2.08
N LYS A 32 8.77 9.47 1.09
CA LYS A 32 9.49 10.66 0.65
C LYS A 32 9.61 11.72 1.75
N GLU A 33 8.60 11.85 2.60
CA GLU A 33 8.56 12.84 3.68
C GLU A 33 9.03 12.26 5.03
N ASP A 34 8.71 10.99 5.30
CA ASP A 34 9.05 10.26 6.51
C ASP A 34 9.58 8.86 6.15
N PRO A 35 10.91 8.71 5.98
CA PRO A 35 11.52 7.42 5.59
C PRO A 35 11.27 6.27 6.58
N ASP A 36 10.88 6.60 7.81
CA ASP A 36 10.55 5.62 8.85
C ASP A 36 9.06 5.24 8.86
N ALA A 37 8.25 5.77 7.94
CA ALA A 37 6.83 5.50 7.87
C ALA A 37 6.53 4.00 7.70
N ARG A 38 5.43 3.56 8.33
CA ARG A 38 4.86 2.23 8.15
C ARG A 38 3.51 2.37 7.49
N VAL A 39 3.34 1.74 6.35
CA VAL A 39 2.17 1.92 5.49
C VAL A 39 1.66 0.55 5.09
N ALA A 40 0.44 0.21 5.48
CA ALA A 40 -0.41 -0.73 4.77
C ALA A 40 -1.60 0.05 4.23
N ALA A 41 -1.46 0.52 2.99
CA ALA A 41 -2.56 1.15 2.26
C ALA A 41 -3.12 0.11 1.29
N GLU A 42 -4.38 -0.26 1.49
CA GLU A 42 -5.11 -1.18 0.64
C GLU A 42 -6.12 -0.39 -0.18
N THR A 43 -6.10 -0.57 -1.50
CA THR A 43 -6.99 0.15 -2.40
C THR A 43 -7.99 -0.80 -3.05
N THR A 44 -9.25 -0.39 -3.14
CA THR A 44 -10.24 -1.04 -4.00
C THR A 44 -10.88 0.00 -4.89
N VAL A 45 -10.97 -0.31 -6.19
CA VAL A 45 -11.57 0.57 -7.19
C VAL A 45 -12.83 -0.04 -7.78
N ALA A 46 -13.81 0.80 -8.06
CA ALA A 46 -15.03 0.46 -8.76
C ALA A 46 -15.52 1.67 -9.59
N THR A 47 -16.60 1.52 -10.35
CA THR A 47 -17.19 2.63 -11.11
C THR A 47 -17.48 3.81 -10.19
N GLY A 48 -16.80 4.94 -10.43
CA GLY A 48 -16.96 6.18 -9.67
C GLY A 48 -16.42 6.15 -8.24
N LEU A 49 -15.68 5.13 -7.82
CA LEU A 49 -15.17 5.00 -6.45
C LEU A 49 -13.72 4.48 -6.41
N ALA A 50 -12.90 5.15 -5.61
CA ALA A 50 -11.68 4.61 -5.04
C ALA A 50 -11.82 4.62 -3.51
N LEU A 51 -11.72 3.45 -2.90
CA LEU A 51 -11.73 3.28 -1.45
C LEU A 51 -10.31 2.90 -1.01
N VAL A 52 -9.71 3.73 -0.16
CA VAL A 52 -8.41 3.47 0.46
C VAL A 52 -8.63 3.14 1.94
N VAL A 53 -8.13 1.99 2.38
CA VAL A 53 -8.24 1.52 3.76
C VAL A 53 -6.90 1.02 4.28
N GLY A 54 -6.79 0.85 5.60
CA GLY A 54 -5.63 0.19 6.20
C GLY A 54 -5.02 0.99 7.34
N GLU A 55 -3.73 0.77 7.57
CA GLU A 55 -3.02 1.26 8.75
C GLU A 55 -1.77 2.04 8.34
N ILE A 56 -1.67 3.30 8.79
CA ILE A 56 -0.54 4.17 8.48
C ILE A 56 0.01 4.77 9.77
N SER A 57 1.31 4.58 10.01
CA SER A 57 2.06 5.26 11.07
C SER A 57 3.15 6.10 10.47
N THR A 58 3.01 7.42 10.58
CA THR A 58 3.89 8.40 9.96
C THR A 58 3.76 9.75 10.67
N ARG A 59 4.80 10.59 10.54
CA ARG A 59 4.75 12.02 10.92
C ARG A 59 4.43 12.94 9.75
N ALA A 60 4.43 12.41 8.52
CA ALA A 60 4.15 13.15 7.31
C ALA A 60 2.65 13.45 7.16
N TYR A 61 2.33 14.45 6.35
CA TYR A 61 0.95 14.68 5.91
C TYR A 61 0.89 14.55 4.39
N VAL A 62 0.09 13.60 3.93
CA VAL A 62 -0.15 13.38 2.50
C VAL A 62 -1.64 13.55 2.20
N ASP A 63 -1.95 14.36 1.19
CA ASP A 63 -3.31 14.45 0.64
C ASP A 63 -3.60 13.22 -0.22
N ILE A 64 -4.15 12.19 0.41
CA ILE A 64 -4.47 10.91 -0.24
C ILE A 64 -5.45 11.10 -1.40
N SER A 65 -6.42 12.00 -1.27
CA SER A 65 -7.36 12.28 -2.36
C SER A 65 -6.66 12.83 -3.59
N LYS A 66 -5.66 13.70 -3.38
CA LYS A 66 -4.84 14.21 -4.48
C LYS A 66 -3.99 13.11 -5.11
N VAL A 67 -3.28 12.31 -4.30
CA VAL A 67 -2.44 11.20 -4.79
C VAL A 67 -3.25 10.23 -5.64
N VAL A 68 -4.38 9.75 -5.13
CA VAL A 68 -5.29 8.82 -5.86
C VAL A 68 -5.68 9.39 -7.22
N ARG A 69 -6.10 10.66 -7.28
CA ARG A 69 -6.55 11.28 -8.54
C ARG A 69 -5.40 11.47 -9.52
N ASP A 70 -4.23 11.85 -9.04
CA ASP A 70 -3.05 12.04 -9.88
C ASP A 70 -2.58 10.71 -10.47
N THR A 71 -2.50 9.65 -9.67
CA THR A 71 -2.17 8.30 -10.13
C THR A 71 -3.17 7.81 -11.19
N ILE A 72 -4.48 7.95 -10.95
CA ILE A 72 -5.52 7.56 -11.92
C ILE A 72 -5.40 8.37 -13.22
N ARG A 73 -5.02 9.65 -13.14
CA ARG A 73 -4.81 10.51 -14.30
C ARG A 73 -3.57 10.10 -15.09
N GLU A 74 -2.48 9.74 -14.41
CA GLU A 74 -1.24 9.27 -15.03
C GLU A 74 -1.44 7.96 -15.79
N ILE A 75 -2.29 7.07 -15.29
CA ILE A 75 -2.72 5.84 -15.97
C ILE A 75 -3.55 6.14 -17.24
N GLY A 76 -4.14 7.35 -17.34
CA GLY A 76 -4.85 7.81 -18.53
C GLY A 76 -6.37 7.90 -18.39
N TYR A 77 -6.92 7.79 -17.18
CA TYR A 77 -8.36 8.00 -16.91
C TYR A 77 -8.66 9.48 -16.64
N ASP A 78 -8.46 10.31 -17.68
CA ASP A 78 -8.59 11.77 -17.66
C ASP A 78 -9.77 12.31 -18.49
N ARG A 79 -10.60 11.40 -19.01
CA ARG A 79 -11.73 11.69 -19.89
C ARG A 79 -12.94 10.95 -19.36
N SER A 80 -14.05 11.67 -19.22
CA SER A 80 -15.36 11.22 -18.68
C SER A 80 -16.06 10.06 -19.43
N ALA A 81 -15.36 9.32 -20.29
CA ALA A 81 -15.90 8.15 -20.98
C ALA A 81 -15.76 6.89 -20.11
N GLY A 82 -16.88 6.34 -19.62
CA GLY A 82 -16.90 5.01 -19.00
C GLY A 82 -17.06 4.95 -17.48
N GLY A 83 -17.34 6.07 -16.81
CA GLY A 83 -17.69 6.08 -15.38
C GLY A 83 -16.51 5.90 -14.42
N PHE A 84 -15.27 5.90 -14.91
CA PHE A 84 -14.04 5.91 -14.12
C PHE A 84 -13.14 7.02 -14.64
N ASP A 85 -13.00 8.11 -13.87
CA ASP A 85 -12.40 9.36 -14.31
C ASP A 85 -11.80 10.11 -13.10
N ALA A 86 -10.54 10.51 -13.20
CA ALA A 86 -9.77 11.09 -12.10
C ALA A 86 -10.42 12.36 -11.49
N ASP A 87 -11.12 13.15 -12.29
CA ASP A 87 -11.67 14.43 -11.85
C ASP A 87 -13.04 14.28 -11.18
N SER A 88 -13.78 13.21 -11.51
CA SER A 88 -15.13 12.96 -11.00
C SER A 88 -15.26 11.77 -10.05
N ILE A 89 -14.22 10.96 -9.87
CA ILE A 89 -14.22 9.81 -8.95
C ILE A 89 -14.45 10.24 -7.50
N ALA A 90 -15.23 9.48 -6.73
CA ALA A 90 -15.29 9.62 -5.28
C ALA A 90 -14.07 8.94 -4.66
N VAL A 91 -13.36 9.65 -3.78
CA VAL A 91 -12.26 9.06 -3.00
C VAL A 91 -12.73 8.98 -1.55
N LEU A 92 -12.78 7.76 -1.02
CA LEU A 92 -13.12 7.49 0.37
C LEU A 92 -11.89 6.92 1.08
N THR A 93 -11.66 7.38 2.30
CA THR A 93 -10.53 6.95 3.13
C THR A 93 -11.04 6.43 4.47
N SER A 94 -10.59 5.24 4.87
CA SER A 94 -10.79 4.69 6.21
C SER A 94 -9.45 4.13 6.69
N ILE A 95 -8.60 5.03 7.19
CA ILE A 95 -7.23 4.74 7.58
C ILE A 95 -7.09 4.98 9.08
N ASP A 96 -6.52 4.00 9.77
CA ASP A 96 -6.23 4.05 11.19
C ASP A 96 -4.71 4.10 11.43
N GLU A 97 -4.32 4.42 12.67
CA GLU A 97 -2.92 4.26 13.11
C GLU A 97 -2.62 2.76 13.30
N GLN A 98 -1.35 2.35 13.10
CA GLN A 98 -0.96 0.95 13.24
C GLN A 98 -1.21 0.46 14.67
N SER A 99 -1.72 -0.77 14.81
CA SER A 99 -1.92 -1.33 16.15
C SER A 99 -0.60 -1.52 16.92
N ALA A 100 -0.64 -1.25 18.23
CA ALA A 100 0.53 -1.40 19.10
C ALA A 100 1.08 -2.84 19.13
N ASP A 101 0.22 -3.84 18.98
CA ASP A 101 0.60 -5.26 18.95
C ASP A 101 1.46 -5.59 17.70
N ILE A 102 1.11 -5.01 16.55
CA ILE A 102 1.91 -5.13 15.32
C ILE A 102 3.21 -4.36 15.45
N ALA A 103 3.18 -3.14 16.00
CA ALA A 103 4.38 -2.34 16.21
C ALA A 103 5.40 -3.10 17.09
N LEU A 104 4.94 -3.69 18.19
CA LEU A 104 5.77 -4.52 19.08
C LEU A 104 6.37 -5.72 18.36
N GLY A 105 5.65 -6.36 17.44
CA GLY A 105 6.14 -7.48 16.63
C GLY A 105 7.25 -7.09 15.65
N VAL A 106 7.14 -5.90 15.04
CA VAL A 106 8.10 -5.40 14.03
C VAL A 106 9.34 -4.77 14.66
N ASP A 107 9.18 -3.99 15.73
CA ASP A 107 10.25 -3.15 16.29
C ASP A 107 11.49 -3.93 16.72
N GLN A 108 11.29 -5.15 17.23
CA GLN A 108 12.35 -6.04 17.64
C GLN A 108 12.05 -7.49 17.26
N ALA A 109 13.03 -8.14 16.64
CA ALA A 109 12.99 -9.55 16.29
C ALA A 109 12.73 -10.42 17.52
N TYR A 110 12.09 -11.57 17.30
CA TYR A 110 11.80 -12.52 18.38
C TYR A 110 13.09 -13.01 19.04
N GLU A 111 14.14 -13.19 18.25
CA GLU A 111 15.49 -13.56 18.63
C GLU A 111 16.11 -12.53 19.58
N SER A 112 15.90 -11.23 19.34
CA SER A 112 16.33 -10.14 20.22
C SER A 112 15.59 -10.12 21.57
N LYS A 113 14.46 -10.81 21.70
CA LYS A 113 13.61 -10.83 22.90
C LYS A 113 13.84 -12.06 23.79
N GLN A 114 14.75 -12.96 23.43
CA GLN A 114 15.01 -14.18 24.21
C GLN A 114 15.89 -13.91 25.43
N GLU A 115 15.61 -14.60 26.54
CA GLU A 115 16.40 -14.48 27.76
C GLU A 115 17.86 -14.87 27.52
N GLY A 116 18.79 -14.00 27.93
CA GLY A 116 20.24 -14.24 27.84
C GLY A 116 20.88 -13.84 26.51
N VAL A 117 20.10 -13.33 25.55
CA VAL A 117 20.61 -12.76 24.31
C VAL A 117 20.99 -11.30 24.52
N THR A 118 22.21 -10.94 24.14
CA THR A 118 22.72 -9.55 24.18
C THR A 118 22.96 -8.96 22.79
N GLU A 119 22.87 -9.78 21.74
CA GLU A 119 22.93 -9.32 20.35
C GLU A 119 21.57 -8.80 19.92
N ASP A 120 21.58 -7.68 19.20
CA ASP A 120 20.37 -7.14 18.57
C ASP A 120 20.28 -7.64 17.12
N PHE A 121 19.27 -8.46 16.86
CA PHE A 121 18.95 -9.00 15.55
C PHE A 121 18.09 -8.04 14.70
N GLY A 122 17.81 -6.83 15.18
CA GLY A 122 17.05 -5.81 14.46
C GLY A 122 15.55 -6.07 14.44
N THR A 123 14.89 -5.78 13.32
CA THR A 123 13.42 -5.83 13.18
C THR A 123 12.88 -7.24 12.97
N GLY A 124 11.75 -7.54 13.59
CA GLY A 124 11.01 -8.80 13.43
C GLY A 124 9.97 -8.77 12.31
N ALA A 125 9.40 -9.93 12.01
CA ALA A 125 8.24 -10.00 11.12
C ALA A 125 6.98 -9.46 11.80
N GLY A 126 6.23 -8.58 11.11
CA GLY A 126 5.02 -7.95 11.64
C GLY A 126 3.75 -8.79 11.63
N GLY A 127 3.81 -10.03 11.11
CA GLY A 127 2.69 -10.97 11.07
C GLY A 127 3.11 -12.36 10.57
N HIS A 128 2.19 -13.33 10.67
CA HIS A 128 2.38 -14.70 10.14
C HIS A 128 2.31 -14.80 8.62
N TYR A 129 1.79 -13.76 7.97
CA TYR A 129 1.74 -13.59 6.52
C TYR A 129 2.57 -12.37 6.11
N LEU A 130 2.99 -12.40 4.84
CA LEU A 130 3.83 -11.40 4.20
C LEU A 130 3.24 -9.99 4.37
N TRP A 131 3.76 -9.22 5.31
CA TRP A 131 3.66 -7.77 5.25
C TRP A 131 4.62 -7.30 4.16
N ILE A 132 4.06 -6.92 3.02
CA ILE A 132 4.81 -6.33 1.93
C ILE A 132 5.23 -4.93 2.40
N ARG A 133 6.44 -4.83 2.97
CA ARG A 133 7.26 -3.65 2.69
C ARG A 133 7.72 -3.87 1.25
N ASP A 134 6.99 -3.32 0.28
CA ASP A 134 7.53 -3.21 -1.07
C ASP A 134 8.76 -2.30 -0.92
N GLN A 135 9.93 -2.92 -1.09
CA GLN A 135 11.24 -2.29 -1.12
C GLN A 135 11.68 -2.11 -2.57
#